data_AF-V1CGR5-F1
#
_entry.id   AF-V1CGR5-F1
#
_cell.length_a   1.000
_cell.length_b   1.000
_cell.length_c   1.000
_cell.angle_alpha   90.00
_cell.angle_beta   90.00
_cell.angle_gamma   90.00
#
_symmetry.space_group_name_H-M   'P 1'
#
loop_
_entity.id
_entity.type
_entity.pdbx_description
1 polymer ?
#
loop_
_entity_poly.entity_id
_entity_poly.type
_entity_poly.pdbx_seq_one_letter_code
_entity_poly.pdbx_strand_id
1 'polypeptide(L)'
;MCKNCHIITLLFNEAQKDPHKNYISVLNFLSDLESKDKIELFAGDCQLQEALDVFYSERHYTVCHYLRCTQCSQMFFLGACIRGTPIYNLIDDIESENISNKIWGKVGSKYDS
;
A
#
# COMPACT_ATOMS: atom_id res chain seq x y z
N MET A 1 7.58 -15.36 -9.37
CA MET A 1 6.95 -14.62 -8.24
C MET A 1 7.22 -15.37 -6.94
N CYS A 2 7.63 -14.68 -5.85
CA CYS A 2 7.90 -15.34 -4.56
C CYS A 2 6.61 -15.65 -3.78
N LYS A 3 6.73 -16.39 -2.66
CA LYS A 3 5.58 -16.81 -1.84
C LYS A 3 4.79 -15.61 -1.28
N ASN A 4 5.47 -14.60 -0.73
CA ASN A 4 4.82 -13.41 -0.17
C ASN A 4 4.05 -12.65 -1.25
N CYS A 5 4.69 -12.46 -2.42
CA CYS A 5 4.05 -11.79 -3.55
C CYS A 5 2.82 -12.55 -4.03
N HIS A 6 2.89 -13.88 -4.14
CA HIS A 6 1.74 -14.69 -4.54
C HIS A 6 0.55 -14.51 -3.60
N ILE A 7 0.79 -14.49 -2.28
CA ILE A 7 -0.27 -14.28 -1.29
C ILE A 7 -0.88 -12.88 -1.42
N ILE A 8 -0.06 -11.84 -1.61
CA ILE A 8 -0.54 -10.46 -1.80
C ILE A 8 -1.33 -10.32 -3.10
N THR A 9 -0.88 -10.95 -4.20
CA THR A 9 -1.63 -10.96 -5.47
C THR A 9 -3.01 -11.59 -5.30
N LEU A 10 -3.10 -12.73 -4.60
CA LEU A 10 -4.38 -13.38 -4.33
C LEU A 10 -5.27 -12.48 -3.46
N LEU A 11 -4.71 -11.87 -2.41
CA LEU A 11 -5.42 -10.92 -1.56
C LEU A 11 -5.98 -9.74 -2.38
N PHE A 12 -5.17 -9.15 -3.27
CA PHE A 12 -5.58 -8.00 -4.09
C PHE A 12 -6.67 -8.39 -5.09
N ASN A 13 -6.56 -9.56 -5.72
CA ASN A 13 -7.59 -10.07 -6.63
C ASN A 13 -8.93 -10.33 -5.94
N GLU A 14 -8.92 -10.87 -4.72
CA GLU A 14 -10.14 -11.05 -3.93
C GLU A 14 -10.70 -9.71 -3.44
N ALA A 15 -9.83 -8.80 -2.98
CA ALA A 15 -10.23 -7.48 -2.50
C ALA A 15 -10.97 -6.67 -3.56
N GLN A 16 -10.53 -6.77 -4.82
CA GLN A 16 -11.16 -6.08 -5.96
C GLN A 16 -12.63 -6.48 -6.21
N LYS A 17 -13.10 -7.63 -5.70
CA LYS A 17 -14.51 -8.03 -5.85
C LYS A 17 -15.46 -7.19 -5.01
N ASP A 18 -14.99 -6.68 -3.87
CA ASP A 18 -15.70 -5.71 -3.02
C ASP A 18 -14.69 -4.75 -2.36
N PRO A 19 -14.17 -3.77 -3.13
CA PRO A 19 -13.02 -2.97 -2.72
C PRO A 19 -13.21 -2.23 -1.39
N HIS A 20 -14.42 -1.72 -1.15
CA HIS A 20 -14.73 -0.97 0.06
C HIS A 20 -14.79 -1.86 1.29
N LYS A 21 -15.48 -3.01 1.21
CA LYS A 21 -15.59 -3.92 2.36
C LYS A 21 -14.27 -4.57 2.71
N ASN A 22 -13.39 -4.75 1.73
CA ASN A 22 -12.12 -5.45 1.94
C ASN A 22 -10.96 -4.55 2.37
N TYR A 23 -11.08 -3.22 2.27
CA TYR A 23 -9.96 -2.31 2.52
C TYR A 23 -9.33 -2.49 3.89
N ILE A 24 -10.14 -2.52 4.96
CA ILE A 24 -9.64 -2.68 6.33
C ILE A 24 -8.94 -4.04 6.50
N SER A 25 -9.51 -5.12 5.95
CA SER A 25 -8.93 -6.46 6.00
C SER A 25 -7.60 -6.54 5.25
N VAL A 26 -7.51 -5.91 4.08
CA VAL A 26 -6.29 -5.83 3.27
C VAL A 26 -5.21 -5.05 4.03
N LEU A 27 -5.56 -3.88 4.55
CA LEU A 27 -4.64 -3.03 5.29
C LEU A 27 -4.06 -3.78 6.50
N ASN A 28 -4.92 -4.40 7.33
CA ASN A 28 -4.49 -5.17 8.49
C ASN A 28 -3.55 -6.34 8.12
N PHE A 29 -3.83 -7.03 7.02
CA PHE A 29 -2.98 -8.11 6.55
C PHE A 29 -1.61 -7.61 6.08
N LEU A 30 -1.57 -6.48 5.38
CA LEU A 30 -0.31 -5.87 4.94
C LEU A 30 0.50 -5.36 6.13
N SER A 31 -0.14 -4.73 7.13
CA SER A 31 0.53 -4.34 8.38
C SER A 31 1.12 -5.54 9.12
N ASP A 32 0.42 -6.69 9.16
CA ASP A 32 0.95 -7.93 9.73
C ASP A 32 2.18 -8.44 8.96
N LEU A 33 2.16 -8.37 7.62
CA LEU A 33 3.32 -8.73 6.80
C LEU A 33 4.51 -7.77 6.98
N GLU A 34 4.25 -6.47 7.09
CA GLU A 34 5.27 -5.46 7.37
C GLU A 34 5.92 -5.70 8.73
N SER A 35 5.13 -5.96 9.78
CA SER A 35 5.63 -6.27 11.12
C SER A 35 6.52 -7.53 11.20
N LYS A 36 6.48 -8.37 10.15
CA LYS A 36 7.26 -9.63 10.00
C LYS A 36 8.38 -9.51 8.96
N ASP A 37 8.71 -8.28 8.54
CA ASP A 37 9.70 -7.95 7.51
C ASP A 37 9.48 -8.71 6.19
N LYS A 38 8.22 -9.04 5.84
CA LYS A 38 7.88 -9.71 4.57
C LYS A 38 7.68 -8.74 3.42
N ILE A 39 7.29 -7.52 3.79
CA ILE A 39 7.20 -6.34 2.95
C ILE A 39 7.69 -5.15 3.77
N GLU A 40 7.99 -4.04 3.09
CA GLU A 40 8.29 -2.76 3.72
C GLU A 40 7.45 -1.66 3.05
N LEU A 41 7.11 -0.62 3.81
CA LEU A 41 6.66 0.64 3.25
C LEU A 41 7.80 1.34 2.49
N PHE A 42 7.70 1.36 1.17
CA PHE A 42 8.67 2.03 0.32
C PHE A 42 8.40 3.54 0.24
N ALA A 43 7.14 3.92 0.01
CA ALA A 43 6.71 5.31 -0.02
C ALA A 43 5.20 5.39 0.28
N GLY A 44 4.76 6.26 1.17
CA GLY A 44 3.34 6.42 1.49
C GLY A 44 3.05 7.71 2.23
N ASP A 45 1.76 7.98 2.40
CA ASP A 45 1.29 9.20 3.07
C ASP A 45 1.49 9.15 4.59
N CYS A 46 1.44 7.95 5.15
CA CYS A 46 1.65 7.65 6.55
C CYS A 46 2.17 6.22 6.69
N GLN A 47 2.42 5.79 7.93
CA GLN A 47 2.67 4.37 8.20
C GLN A 47 1.40 3.55 7.92
N LEU A 48 1.53 2.27 7.55
CA LEU A 48 0.36 1.41 7.27
C LEU A 48 -0.59 1.32 8.47
N GLN A 49 -0.03 1.22 9.68
CA GLN A 49 -0.78 1.17 10.94
C GLN A 49 -1.56 2.46 11.26
N GLU A 50 -1.15 3.60 10.69
CA GLU A 50 -1.78 4.91 10.89
C GLU A 50 -2.84 5.22 9.83
N ALA A 51 -2.92 4.40 8.77
CA ALA A 51 -3.74 4.71 7.60
C ALA A 51 -5.22 4.89 7.94
N LEU A 52 -5.79 4.12 8.87
CA LEU A 52 -7.18 4.30 9.30
C LEU A 52 -7.37 5.61 10.07
N ASP A 53 -6.46 5.97 10.96
CA ASP A 53 -6.53 7.21 11.72
C ASP A 53 -6.45 8.43 10.80
N VAL A 54 -5.53 8.39 9.82
CA VAL A 54 -5.42 9.43 8.79
C VAL A 54 -6.68 9.47 7.93
N PHE A 55 -7.20 8.33 7.52
CA PHE A 55 -8.40 8.22 6.69
C PHE A 55 -9.66 8.77 7.40
N TYR A 56 -9.85 8.47 8.69
CA TYR A 56 -10.98 8.96 9.49
C TYR A 56 -10.80 10.38 10.02
N SER A 57 -9.58 10.94 9.98
CA SER A 57 -9.35 12.33 10.39
C SER A 57 -10.00 13.37 9.46
N GLU A 58 -10.45 12.95 8.27
CA GLU A 58 -10.96 13.80 7.18
C GLU A 58 -10.00 14.91 6.71
N ARG A 59 -8.75 14.93 7.18
CA ARG A 59 -7.74 15.93 6.79
C ARG A 59 -7.12 15.63 5.43
N HIS A 60 -7.04 14.36 5.07
CA HIS A 60 -6.54 13.87 3.79
C HIS A 60 -7.61 13.01 3.14
N TYR A 61 -8.09 13.44 1.96
CA TYR A 61 -9.16 12.72 1.25
C TYR A 61 -8.71 11.38 0.67
N THR A 62 -7.39 11.19 0.52
CA THR A 62 -6.79 9.98 -0.06
C THR A 62 -5.56 9.59 0.76
N VAL A 63 -5.41 8.30 1.00
CA VAL A 63 -4.23 7.70 1.62
C VAL A 63 -3.68 6.65 0.65
N CYS A 64 -2.41 6.78 0.33
CA CYS A 64 -1.70 5.95 -0.65
C CYS A 64 -0.41 5.36 -0.07
N HIS A 65 -0.10 4.13 -0.46
CA HIS A 65 1.10 3.41 -0.09
C HIS A 65 1.65 2.62 -1.28
N TYR A 66 2.96 2.70 -1.46
CA TYR A 66 3.78 1.79 -2.24
C TYR A 66 4.53 0.88 -1.27
N LEU A 67 4.33 -0.43 -1.45
CA LEU A 67 4.94 -1.46 -0.63
C LEU A 67 5.93 -2.24 -1.48
N ARG A 68 7.07 -2.63 -0.89
CA ARG A 68 8.09 -3.43 -1.56
C ARG A 68 8.21 -4.77 -0.87
N CYS A 69 8.22 -5.86 -1.63
CA CYS A 69 8.56 -7.17 -1.07
C CYS A 69 10.05 -7.20 -0.71
N THR A 70 10.37 -7.49 0.54
CA THR A 70 11.76 -7.57 1.02
C THR A 70 12.55 -8.73 0.41
N GLN A 71 11.87 -9.77 -0.10
CA GLN A 71 12.51 -10.95 -0.68
C GLN A 71 12.88 -10.79 -2.17
N CYS A 72 12.02 -10.15 -2.97
CA CYS A 72 12.21 -10.09 -4.42
C CYS A 72 11.92 -8.72 -5.06
N SER A 73 11.76 -7.68 -4.23
CA SER A 73 11.59 -6.29 -4.64
C SER A 73 10.37 -5.99 -5.51
N GLN A 74 9.40 -6.92 -5.63
CA GLN A 74 8.12 -6.65 -6.28
C GLN A 74 7.42 -5.50 -5.57
N MET A 75 6.89 -4.56 -6.37
CA MET A 75 6.17 -3.41 -5.87
C MET A 75 4.66 -3.64 -5.91
N PHE A 76 3.98 -3.10 -4.90
CA PHE A 76 2.54 -3.10 -4.77
C PHE A 76 2.06 -1.69 -4.45
N PHE A 77 0.86 -1.36 -4.89
CA PHE A 77 0.19 -0.12 -4.57
C PHE A 77 -1.15 -0.38 -3.87
N LEU A 78 -1.37 0.32 -2.77
CA LEU A 78 -2.62 0.38 -2.04
C LEU A 78 -3.02 1.85 -1.92
N GLY A 79 -4.21 2.20 -2.41
CA GLY A 79 -4.76 3.54 -2.26
C GLY A 79 -6.22 3.51 -1.85
N ALA A 80 -6.65 4.38 -0.95
CA ALA A 80 -8.06 4.59 -0.66
C ALA A 80 -8.39 6.07 -0.58
N CYS A 81 -9.53 6.43 -1.17
CA CYS A 81 -10.09 7.77 -1.09
C CYS A 81 -11.44 7.69 -0.36
N ILE A 82 -11.74 8.63 0.55
CA ILE A 82 -13.02 8.66 1.26
C ILE A 82 -14.22 8.80 0.31
N ARG A 83 -13.99 9.29 -0.92
CA ARG A 83 -15.02 9.45 -1.97
C ARG A 83 -14.81 8.51 -3.16
N GLY A 84 -13.82 7.62 -3.12
CA GLY A 84 -13.43 6.80 -4.25
C GLY A 84 -13.28 5.33 -3.90
N THR A 85 -13.19 4.50 -4.93
CA THR A 85 -12.97 3.06 -4.77
C THR A 85 -11.52 2.80 -4.38
N PRO A 86 -11.24 2.01 -3.32
CA PRO A 86 -9.90 1.57 -3.02
C PRO A 86 -9.25 0.85 -4.21
N ILE A 87 -7.96 1.10 -4.41
CA ILE A 87 -7.14 0.57 -5.50
C ILE A 87 -6.11 -0.38 -4.92
N TYR A 88 -5.99 -1.55 -5.55
CA TYR A 88 -5.05 -2.62 -5.18
C TYR A 88 -4.31 -3.07 -6.44
N ASN A 89 -3.06 -2.63 -6.62
CA ASN A 89 -2.32 -2.88 -7.85
C ASN A 89 -0.97 -3.56 -7.58
N LEU A 90 -0.55 -4.40 -8.52
CA LEU A 90 0.85 -4.76 -8.67
C LEU A 90 1.51 -3.69 -9.54
N ILE A 91 2.74 -3.32 -9.20
CA ILE A 91 3.52 -2.33 -9.94
C ILE A 91 4.70 -3.05 -10.59
N ASP A 92 4.69 -3.09 -11.92
CA ASP A 92 5.75 -3.73 -12.71
C ASP A 92 6.97 -2.83 -12.89
N ASP A 93 6.74 -1.52 -13.04
CA ASP A 93 7.78 -0.51 -13.20
C ASP A 93 7.55 0.67 -12.25
N ILE A 94 8.36 0.74 -11.19
CA ILE A 94 8.26 1.78 -10.17
C ILE A 94 8.70 3.16 -10.66
N GLU A 95 9.54 3.23 -11.70
CA GLU A 95 9.99 4.51 -12.25
C GLU A 95 8.85 5.21 -13.01
N SER A 96 7.98 4.42 -13.65
CA SER A 96 6.78 4.92 -14.33
C SER A 96 5.79 5.62 -13.38
N GLU A 97 5.79 5.22 -12.10
CA GLU A 97 4.94 5.84 -11.08
C GLU A 97 5.36 7.25 -10.71
N ASN A 98 6.61 7.63 -11.02
CA ASN A 98 7.18 8.96 -10.80
C ASN A 98 6.92 9.52 -9.39
N ILE A 99 7.17 8.68 -8.37
CA ILE A 99 6.86 8.96 -6.96
C ILE A 99 7.50 10.26 -6.48
N SER A 100 8.70 10.58 -6.96
CA SER A 100 9.42 11.80 -6.58
C SER A 100 8.64 13.08 -6.93
N ASN A 101 7.88 13.08 -8.02
CA ASN A 101 7.07 14.21 -8.46
C ASN A 101 5.68 14.27 -7.81
N LYS A 102 5.30 13.26 -7.01
CA LYS A 102 4.06 13.30 -6.25
C LYS A 102 4.21 14.26 -5.07
N ILE A 103 3.17 15.04 -4.84
CA ILE A 103 3.03 15.99 -3.71
C ILE A 103 2.81 15.27 -2.35
N TRP A 104 2.67 13.95 -2.40
CA TRP A 104 2.32 13.08 -1.29
C TRP A 104 3.35 11.94 -1.22
N GLY A 105 3.22 11.02 -0.27
CA GLY A 105 4.05 9.82 -0.30
C GLY A 105 5.47 10.03 0.19
N LYS A 106 5.68 10.79 1.28
CA LYS A 106 7.01 11.14 1.84
C LYS A 106 7.38 10.34 3.10
N VAL A 107 6.64 9.28 3.42
CA VAL A 107 6.92 8.34 4.52
C VAL A 107 7.40 7.01 3.95
N GLY A 108 8.41 6.38 4.55
CA GLY A 108 8.92 5.05 4.16
C GLY A 108 10.35 5.05 3.65
N SER A 109 10.86 3.86 3.31
CA SER A 109 12.30 3.62 3.10
C SER A 109 12.92 4.36 1.90
N LYS A 110 12.12 4.93 1.00
CA LYS A 110 12.61 5.84 -0.05
C LYS A 110 13.14 7.18 0.50
N TYR A 111 12.69 7.60 1.69
CA TYR A 111 13.00 8.90 2.29
C TYR A 111 13.76 8.80 3.61
N ASP A 112 13.82 7.62 4.20
CA ASP A 112 14.67 7.33 5.35
C ASP A 112 16.13 7.40 4.91
N SER A 113 16.82 8.48 5.30
CA SER A 113 18.21 8.79 4.94
C SER A 113 19.19 8.30 6.01
#